data_AF-A0A963F316-F1
#
_entry.id   AF-A0A963F316-F1
#
_cell.length_a   1.000
_cell.length_b   1.000
_cell.length_c   1.000
_cell.angle_alpha   90.00
_cell.angle_beta   90.00
_cell.angle_gamma   90.00
#
_symmetry.space_group_name_H-M   'P 1'
#
loop_
_entity.id
_entity.type
_entity.pdbx_description
1 polymer ?
#
loop_
_entity_poly.entity_id
_entity_poly.type
_entity_poly.pdbx_seq_one_letter_code
_entity_poly.pdbx_strand_id
1 'polypeptide(L)'
;MEQQKSVLVLARRDHLEAMRVAAGLTIFGHQVRLIFMSQPVTEEIGTSDQAELLELSGIEPETTVAEMSAVLPLLDSGQLAAAITEAQQVVNL
;
A
#
# COMPACT_ATOMS: atom_id res chain seq x y z
N MET A 1 -9.85 23.97 -3.45
CA MET A 1 -9.87 22.53 -3.80
C MET A 1 -8.47 22.01 -3.56
N GLU A 2 -8.30 21.07 -2.64
CA GLU A 2 -6.99 20.44 -2.44
C GLU A 2 -6.59 19.69 -3.71
N GLN A 3 -5.33 19.82 -4.10
CA GLN A 3 -4.82 19.25 -5.34
C GLN A 3 -4.69 17.73 -5.18
N GLN A 4 -5.25 16.95 -6.11
CA GLN A 4 -5.05 15.50 -6.15
C GLN A 4 -3.56 15.19 -6.27
N LYS A 5 -3.06 14.29 -5.41
CA LYS A 5 -1.66 13.88 -5.38
C LYS A 5 -1.52 12.39 -5.67
N SER A 6 -0.37 12.03 -6.23
CA SER A 6 0.15 10.66 -6.21
C SER A 6 0.83 10.39 -4.86
N VAL A 7 0.28 9.48 -4.07
CA VAL A 7 0.76 9.13 -2.73
C VAL A 7 1.14 7.66 -2.69
N LEU A 8 2.35 7.38 -2.21
CA LEU A 8 2.82 6.04 -1.95
C LEU A 8 2.79 5.75 -0.45
N VAL A 9 2.11 4.68 -0.04
CA VAL A 9 2.10 4.17 1.31
C VAL A 9 3.00 2.94 1.39
N LEU A 10 4.02 2.99 2.24
CA LEU A 10 4.91 1.88 2.53
C LEU A 10 4.48 1.23 3.85
N ALA A 11 3.95 0.02 3.78
CA ALA A 11 3.51 -0.78 4.92
C ALA A 11 4.70 -1.61 5.43
N ARG A 12 5.61 -0.94 6.16
CA ARG A 12 6.91 -1.49 6.55
C ARG A 12 6.89 -2.16 7.92
N ARG A 13 6.16 -1.58 8.88
CA ARG A 13 6.10 -2.00 10.27
C ARG A 13 4.66 -2.23 10.74
N ASP A 14 3.70 -1.49 10.18
CA ASP A 14 2.30 -1.59 10.56
C ASP A 14 1.41 -1.75 9.33
N HIS A 15 1.05 -3.00 9.02
CA HIS A 15 0.23 -3.32 7.84
C HIS A 15 -1.22 -2.86 8.00
N LEU A 16 -1.81 -3.00 9.20
CA LEU A 16 -3.20 -2.62 9.46
C LEU A 16 -3.37 -1.10 9.34
N GLU A 17 -2.50 -0.33 9.97
CA GLU A 17 -2.54 1.12 9.88
C GLU A 17 -2.28 1.59 8.44
N ALA A 18 -1.35 0.95 7.72
CA ALA A 18 -1.09 1.28 6.33
C ALA A 18 -2.29 1.02 5.42
N MET A 19 -3.00 -0.09 5.59
CA MET A 19 -4.26 -0.36 4.88
C MET A 19 -5.30 0.72 5.17
N ARG A 20 -5.51 1.05 6.45
CA ARG A 20 -6.47 2.07 6.89
C ARG A 20 -6.15 3.45 6.30
N VAL A 21 -4.88 3.85 6.35
CA VAL A 21 -4.41 5.14 5.82
C VAL A 21 -4.53 5.17 4.31
N ALA A 22 -4.10 4.12 3.61
CA ALA A 22 -4.17 4.04 2.15
C ALA A 22 -5.61 4.18 1.67
N ALA A 23 -6.55 3.41 2.24
CA ALA A 23 -7.95 3.50 1.90
C ALA A 23 -8.53 4.90 2.21
N GLY A 24 -8.21 5.47 3.37
CA GLY A 24 -8.69 6.80 3.75
C GLY A 24 -8.21 7.93 2.84
N LEU A 25 -6.99 7.84 2.30
CA LEU A 25 -6.45 8.83 1.36
C LEU A 25 -7.22 8.88 0.03
N THR A 26 -7.90 7.80 -0.37
CA THR A 26 -8.72 7.77 -1.59
C THR A 26 -9.96 8.66 -1.50
N ILE A 27 -10.47 8.92 -0.28
CA ILE A 27 -11.65 9.79 -0.04
C ILE A 27 -11.39 11.22 -0.53
N PHE A 28 -10.15 11.69 -0.44
CA PHE A 28 -9.72 13.01 -0.93
C PHE A 28 -9.37 13.01 -2.43
N GLY A 29 -9.65 11.90 -3.13
CA GLY A 29 -9.37 11.72 -4.55
C GLY A 29 -7.90 11.50 -4.86
N HIS A 30 -7.03 11.24 -3.88
CA HIS A 30 -5.61 10.95 -4.15
C HIS A 30 -5.45 9.64 -4.92
N GLN A 31 -4.46 9.59 -5.81
CA GLN A 31 -4.02 8.35 -6.40
C GLN A 31 -3.09 7.67 -5.41
N VAL A 32 -3.48 6.51 -4.90
CA VAL A 32 -2.77 5.84 -3.81
C VAL A 32 -2.20 4.52 -4.30
N ARG A 33 -0.91 4.30 -4.02
CA ARG A 33 -0.26 2.98 -4.11
C ARG A 33 0.08 2.50 -2.70
N LEU A 34 -0.04 1.20 -2.47
CA LEU A 34 0.30 0.56 -1.20
C LEU A 34 1.29 -0.58 -1.46
N ILE A 35 2.44 -0.55 -0.78
CA ILE A 35 3.46 -1.61 -0.89
C ILE A 35 3.66 -2.26 0.48
N PHE A 36 3.38 -3.56 0.58
CA PHE A 36 3.74 -4.37 1.74
C PHE A 36 5.24 -4.70 1.75
N MET A 37 5.85 -4.58 2.93
CA MET A 37 7.29 -4.77 3.09
C MET A 37 7.62 -5.52 4.38
N SER A 38 8.89 -5.93 4.46
CA SER A 38 9.58 -6.54 5.61
C SER A 38 9.11 -7.95 6.00
N GLN A 39 7.82 -8.21 5.99
CA GLN A 39 7.22 -9.48 6.39
C GLN A 39 5.91 -9.73 5.64
N PRO A 40 5.49 -10.99 5.47
CA PRO A 40 4.21 -11.30 4.85
C PRO A 40 3.03 -10.71 5.64
N VAL A 41 1.97 -10.34 4.94
CA VAL A 41 0.67 -10.08 5.56
C VAL A 41 0.12 -11.41 6.07
N THR A 42 -0.17 -11.50 7.36
CA THR A 42 -0.72 -12.72 7.96
C THR A 42 -2.18 -12.92 7.55
N GLU A 43 -2.69 -14.15 7.64
CA GLU A 43 -4.10 -14.43 7.36
C GLU A 43 -5.04 -13.59 8.24
N GLU A 44 -4.71 -13.43 9.52
CA GLU A 44 -5.46 -12.58 10.47
C GLU A 44 -5.56 -11.13 9.99
N ILE A 45 -4.45 -10.54 9.52
CA ILE A 45 -4.43 -9.18 8.97
C ILE A 45 -5.21 -9.15 7.64
N GLY A 46 -5.08 -10.18 6.80
CA GLY A 46 -5.76 -10.31 5.53
C GLY A 46 -7.30 -10.41 5.63
N THR A 47 -7.83 -10.81 6.78
CA THR A 47 -9.28 -10.87 7.05
C THR A 47 -9.78 -9.74 7.95
N SER A 48 -8.96 -8.73 8.22
CA SER A 48 -9.33 -7.59 9.08
C SER A 48 -10.28 -6.62 8.39
N ASP A 49 -10.98 -5.79 9.19
CA ASP A 49 -11.79 -4.69 8.70
C ASP A 49 -10.99 -3.71 7.80
N GLN A 50 -9.68 -3.57 8.07
CA GLN A 50 -8.80 -2.72 7.25
C GLN A 50 -8.52 -3.34 5.88
N ALA A 51 -8.42 -4.67 5.78
CA ALA A 51 -8.28 -5.36 4.52
C ALA A 51 -9.56 -5.24 3.68
N GLU A 52 -10.73 -5.42 4.30
CA GLU A 52 -12.03 -5.18 3.64
C GLU A 52 -12.15 -3.73 3.17
N LEU A 53 -11.78 -2.76 4.01
CA LEU A 53 -11.80 -1.34 3.64
C LEU A 53 -10.85 -1.03 2.49
N LEU A 54 -9.67 -1.64 2.46
CA LEU A 54 -8.72 -1.48 1.36
C LEU A 54 -9.31 -2.01 0.04
N GLU A 55 -9.94 -3.18 0.06
CA GLU A 55 -10.61 -3.75 -1.11
C GLU A 55 -11.72 -2.82 -1.62
N LEU A 56 -12.58 -2.32 -0.73
CA LEU A 56 -13.64 -1.36 -1.08
C LEU A 56 -13.11 -0.04 -1.67
N SER A 57 -11.87 0.33 -1.33
CA SER A 57 -11.21 1.53 -1.88
C SER A 57 -10.64 1.34 -3.29
N GLY A 58 -10.64 0.11 -3.80
CA GLY A 58 -10.13 -0.22 -5.14
C GLY A 58 -8.60 -0.14 -5.26
N ILE A 59 -7.88 -0.15 -4.14
CA ILE A 59 -6.41 -0.20 -4.14
C ILE A 59 -5.97 -1.66 -4.32
N GLU A 60 -5.18 -1.92 -5.35
CA GLU A 60 -4.47 -3.17 -5.53
C GLU A 60 -3.06 -3.05 -4.92
N PRO A 61 -2.78 -3.72 -3.78
CA PRO A 61 -1.48 -3.61 -3.13
C PRO A 61 -0.41 -4.40 -3.89
N GLU A 62 0.83 -3.92 -3.76
CA GLU A 62 2.04 -4.54 -4.26
C GLU A 62 2.89 -5.03 -3.07
N THR A 63 3.95 -5.81 -3.32
CA THR A 63 4.81 -6.30 -2.23
C THR A 63 6.28 -6.32 -2.62
N THR A 64 7.15 -6.22 -1.62
CA THR A 64 8.60 -6.50 -1.73
C THR A 64 8.98 -7.81 -1.05
N VAL A 65 7.99 -8.53 -0.53
CA VAL A 65 8.15 -9.78 0.23
C VAL A 65 7.94 -10.95 -0.71
N ALA A 66 8.99 -11.74 -0.96
CA ALA A 66 8.98 -12.80 -1.96
C ALA A 66 7.93 -13.88 -1.67
N GLU A 67 7.68 -14.19 -0.39
CA GLU A 67 6.66 -15.15 0.05
C GLU A 67 5.24 -14.77 -0.38
N MET A 68 5.01 -13.48 -0.66
CA MET A 68 3.72 -12.97 -1.12
C MET A 68 3.57 -12.90 -2.64
N SER A 69 4.59 -13.26 -3.42
CA SER A 69 4.58 -13.11 -4.88
C SER A 69 3.55 -14.00 -5.60
N ALA A 70 3.01 -15.01 -4.91
CA ALA A 70 1.95 -15.86 -5.44
C ALA A 70 0.59 -15.15 -5.49
N VAL A 71 0.40 -14.09 -4.71
CA VAL A 71 -0.88 -13.40 -4.52
C VAL A 71 -0.81 -11.90 -4.81
N LEU A 72 0.35 -11.28 -4.67
CA LEU A 72 0.56 -9.85 -4.92
C LEU A 72 1.67 -9.62 -5.95
N PRO A 73 1.60 -8.54 -6.76
CA PRO A 73 2.70 -8.12 -7.62
C PRO A 73 3.97 -7.88 -6.80
N LEU A 74 5.01 -8.67 -7.08
CA LEU A 74 6.32 -8.53 -6.43
C LEU A 74 7.14 -7.46 -7.15
N LEU A 75 7.63 -6.48 -6.38
CA LEU A 75 8.51 -5.42 -6.84
C LEU A 75 9.96 -5.74 -6.51
N ASP A 76 10.82 -5.63 -7.52
CA ASP A 76 12.25 -5.57 -7.32
C ASP A 76 12.71 -4.20 -6.79
N SER A 77 14.01 -4.09 -6.47
CA SER A 77 14.58 -2.85 -5.95
C SER A 77 14.49 -1.66 -6.92
N GLY A 78 14.54 -1.90 -8.23
CA GLY A 78 14.43 -0.85 -9.24
C GLY A 78 13.00 -0.34 -9.36
N GLN A 79 12.02 -1.24 -9.34
CA GLN A 79 10.60 -0.90 -9.35
C GLN A 79 10.17 -0.17 -8.07
N LEU A 80 10.68 -0.60 -6.90
CA LEU A 80 10.46 0.12 -5.65
C LEU A 80 11.07 1.53 -5.69
N ALA A 81 12.30 1.67 -6.19
CA ALA A 81 12.95 2.97 -6.30
C ALA A 81 12.20 3.92 -7.25
N ALA A 82 11.69 3.39 -8.37
CA ALA A 82 10.84 4.14 -9.29
C ALA A 82 9.54 4.59 -8.60
N ALA A 83 8.84 3.68 -7.90
CA ALA A 83 7.63 4.00 -7.17
C ALA A 83 7.83 5.13 -6.14
N ILE A 84 8.94 5.09 -5.41
CA ILE A 84 9.29 6.15 -4.44
C ILE A 84 9.57 7.49 -5.15
N THR A 85 10.26 7.46 -6.30
CA THR A 85 10.64 8.66 -7.05
C THR A 85 9.45 9.32 -7.75
N GLU A 86 8.51 8.53 -8.25
CA GLU A 86 7.32 8.99 -8.96
C GLU A 86 6.22 9.52 -8.02
N ALA A 87 6.23 9.06 -6.77
CA ALA A 87 5.29 9.54 -5.76
C ALA A 87 5.57 10.99 -5.39
N GLN A 88 4.52 11.82 -5.34
CA GLN A 88 4.64 13.20 -4.87
C GLN A 88 4.75 13.26 -3.34
N GLN A 89 4.22 12.24 -2.66
CA GLN A 89 4.35 12.05 -1.21
C GLN A 89 4.53 10.58 -0.88
N VAL A 90 5.37 10.30 0.13
CA VAL A 90 5.58 8.96 0.67
C VAL A 90 5.19 8.96 2.14
N VAL A 91 4.31 8.02 2.51
CA VAL A 91 3.93 7.74 3.90
C VAL A 91 4.56 6.40 4.27
N ASN A 92 5.40 6.38 5.31
CA ASN A 92 6.12 5.18 5.74
C ASN A 92 5.67 4.77 7.14
N LEU A 93 4.98 3.64 7.21
CA LEU A 93 4.33 3.13 8.43
C LEU A 93 5.07 1.90 8.92
#